data_AF-A0AAJ0DWV0-F1
#
_entry.id   AF-A0AAJ0DWV0-F1
#
_cell.length_a   1.000
_cell.length_b   1.000
_cell.length_c   1.000
_cell.angle_alpha   90.00
_cell.angle_beta   90.00
_cell.angle_gamma   90.00
#
_symmetry.space_group_name_H-M   'P 1'
#
loop_
_entity.id
_entity.type
_entity.pdbx_description
1 polymer ?
#
loop_
_entity_poly.entity_id
_entity_poly.type
_entity_poly.pdbx_seq_one_letter_code
_entity_poly.pdbx_strand_id
1 'polypeptide(L)'
;MFIMFYIISQTEHPQDALFGRPSRKEISSPDWMVFFHGSRSIALASMALHTTTSLTHPVIGYTIGMLADRERTSKKQYLSTLLARIRQTELNEHYETYLHAAEELEATFAVLAEFPESRDIFHGFLWISNVSDHRGDLIALIQGHNASQEALVVYTYFCKIIQRLPTRWWSEKWVRGLKDGAFASLDEEHRTWVVELPSWT
;
A
#
# COMPACT_ATOMS: atom_id res chain seq x y z
N MET A 1 -7.17 17.47 -3.68
CA MET A 1 -7.29 16.02 -3.97
C MET A 1 -7.04 15.69 -5.45
N PHE A 2 -7.72 16.33 -6.41
CA PHE A 2 -7.53 16.06 -7.86
C PHE A 2 -6.10 16.26 -8.41
N ILE A 3 -5.32 17.20 -7.85
CA ILE A 3 -3.94 17.45 -8.27
C ILE A 3 -3.04 16.22 -8.05
N MET A 4 -3.25 15.47 -6.97
CA MET A 4 -2.47 14.24 -6.69
C MET A 4 -2.71 13.20 -7.78
N PHE A 5 -3.97 12.94 -8.14
CA PHE A 5 -4.32 11.99 -9.19
C PHE A 5 -3.80 12.42 -10.57
N TYR A 6 -3.84 13.72 -10.86
CA TYR A 6 -3.24 14.25 -12.07
C TYR A 6 -1.72 13.99 -12.09
N ILE A 7 -0.99 14.33 -11.03
CA ILE A 7 0.46 14.09 -10.94
C ILE A 7 0.79 12.59 -11.08
N ILE A 8 0.05 11.71 -10.39
CA ILE A 8 0.23 10.25 -10.52
C ILE A 8 0.04 9.81 -11.98
N SER A 9 -0.98 10.33 -12.67
CA SER A 9 -1.25 9.99 -14.07
C SER A 9 -0.14 10.44 -15.04
N GLN A 10 0.57 11.51 -14.70
CA GLN A 10 1.67 12.06 -15.49
C GLN A 10 3.05 11.49 -15.11
N THR A 11 3.11 10.62 -14.09
CA THR A 11 4.37 10.02 -13.66
C THR A 11 4.78 8.90 -14.62
N GLU A 12 5.83 9.13 -15.41
CA GLU A 12 6.29 8.16 -16.42
C GLU A 12 6.90 6.89 -15.79
N HIS A 13 7.61 7.05 -14.68
CA HIS A 13 8.31 5.98 -13.97
C HIS A 13 7.98 6.01 -12.48
N PRO A 14 6.79 5.53 -12.06
CA PRO A 14 6.32 5.62 -10.68
C PRO A 14 7.21 4.87 -9.68
N GLN A 15 7.91 3.84 -10.15
CA GLN A 15 8.82 3.02 -9.36
C GLN A 15 10.12 3.75 -8.97
N ASP A 16 10.55 4.76 -9.74
CA ASP A 16 11.81 5.50 -9.50
C ASP A 16 11.76 6.30 -8.19
N ALA A 17 10.56 6.68 -7.74
CA ALA A 17 10.36 7.35 -6.46
C ALA A 17 10.60 6.42 -5.25
N LEU A 18 10.45 5.11 -5.44
CA LEU A 18 10.63 4.12 -4.38
C LEU A 18 12.00 3.46 -4.46
N PHE A 19 12.36 2.89 -5.61
CA PHE A 19 13.55 2.03 -5.73
C PHE A 19 14.83 2.79 -6.11
N GLY A 20 14.74 4.12 -6.23
CA GLY A 20 15.84 5.00 -6.59
C GLY A 20 15.90 5.30 -8.09
N ARG A 21 16.47 6.48 -8.42
CA ARG A 21 16.62 6.93 -9.80
C ARG A 21 17.82 6.25 -10.45
N PRO A 22 17.69 5.62 -11.64
CA PRO A 22 18.84 5.41 -12.49
C PRO A 22 19.42 6.78 -12.85
N SER A 23 20.74 6.90 -12.77
CA SER A 23 21.47 8.16 -12.86
C SER A 23 21.07 9.03 -14.08
N ARG A 24 20.73 10.30 -13.78
CA ARG A 24 20.86 11.51 -14.62
C ARG A 24 19.81 11.74 -15.74
N LYS A 25 18.77 12.50 -15.42
CA LYS A 25 18.56 13.90 -15.86
C LYS A 25 17.39 14.49 -15.08
N GLU A 26 17.52 15.76 -14.70
CA GLU A 26 16.44 16.54 -14.10
C GLU A 26 15.19 16.46 -14.97
N ILE A 27 14.16 15.79 -14.47
CA ILE A 27 12.78 16.09 -14.84
C ILE A 27 12.05 16.35 -13.52
N SER A 28 11.49 17.54 -13.46
CA SER A 28 10.75 18.19 -12.38
C SER A 28 9.39 17.52 -12.13
N SER A 29 9.34 16.20 -12.04
CA SER A 29 8.12 15.50 -11.66
C SER A 29 8.03 15.44 -10.13
N PRO A 30 6.96 15.99 -9.53
CA PRO A 30 6.75 15.93 -8.09
C PRO A 30 6.71 14.47 -7.60
N ASP A 31 7.41 14.18 -6.51
CA ASP A 31 7.36 12.87 -5.88
C ASP A 31 5.94 12.60 -5.36
N TRP A 32 5.27 11.59 -5.94
CA TRP A 32 3.91 11.24 -5.60
C TRP A 32 3.78 10.80 -4.13
N MET A 33 4.86 10.31 -3.51
CA MET A 33 4.91 9.95 -2.08
C MET A 33 4.72 11.15 -1.17
N VAL A 34 5.24 12.33 -1.53
CA VAL A 34 5.08 13.56 -0.71
C VAL A 34 3.61 13.95 -0.59
N PHE A 35 2.84 13.79 -1.66
CA PHE A 35 1.39 14.04 -1.63
C PHE A 35 0.68 13.01 -0.76
N PHE A 36 1.17 11.77 -0.76
CA PHE A 36 0.63 10.71 0.06
C PHE A 36 0.78 11.04 1.55
N HIS A 37 1.99 11.39 1.99
CA HIS A 37 2.27 11.83 3.36
C HIS A 37 1.45 13.07 3.75
N GLY A 38 1.36 14.08 2.86
CA GLY A 38 0.56 15.27 3.11
C GLY A 38 -0.93 14.97 3.28
N SER A 39 -1.48 14.10 2.42
CA SER A 39 -2.89 13.70 2.48
C SER A 39 -3.22 12.90 3.74
N ARG A 40 -2.31 12.03 4.19
CA ARG A 40 -2.43 11.28 5.45
C ARG A 40 -2.48 12.22 6.66
N SER A 41 -1.57 13.18 6.74
CA SER A 41 -1.55 14.17 7.83
C SER A 41 -2.85 14.97 7.90
N ILE A 42 -3.39 15.36 6.74
CA ILE A 42 -4.69 16.05 6.67
C ILE A 42 -5.84 15.13 7.10
N ALA A 43 -5.84 13.87 6.66
CA ALA A 43 -6.89 12.91 7.00
C ALA A 43 -6.92 12.63 8.51
N LEU A 44 -5.77 12.38 9.14
CA LEU A 44 -5.66 12.16 10.58
C LEU A 44 -6.12 13.38 11.39
N ALA A 45 -5.70 14.60 10.97
CA ALA A 45 -6.16 15.83 11.60
C ALA A 45 -7.67 16.05 11.42
N SER A 46 -8.22 15.68 10.26
CA SER A 46 -9.65 15.81 9.97
C SER A 46 -10.50 14.85 10.79
N MET A 47 -10.05 13.61 10.98
CA MET A 47 -10.73 12.63 11.84
C MET A 47 -10.85 13.15 13.28
N ALA A 48 -9.80 13.77 13.82
CA ALA A 48 -9.81 14.33 15.17
C ALA A 48 -10.81 15.48 15.36
N LEU A 49 -11.20 16.17 14.28
CA LEU A 49 -12.03 17.38 14.34
C LEU A 49 -13.54 17.14 14.24
N HIS A 50 -14.00 15.90 14.00
CA HIS A 50 -15.40 15.41 14.00
C HIS A 50 -16.51 16.45 13.74
N THR A 51 -16.34 17.31 12.73
CA THR A 51 -17.30 18.38 12.40
C THR A 51 -18.07 17.99 11.15
N THR A 52 -19.36 17.74 11.30
CA THR A 52 -20.28 17.34 10.21
C THR A 52 -20.50 18.44 9.17
N THR A 53 -20.09 19.66 9.47
CA THR A 53 -20.17 20.84 8.59
C THR A 53 -18.92 21.03 7.72
N SER A 54 -17.87 20.22 7.90
CA SER A 54 -16.64 20.31 7.11
C SER A 54 -16.83 19.81 5.68
N LEU A 55 -16.20 20.47 4.71
CA LEU A 55 -16.12 20.01 3.31
C LEU A 55 -15.39 18.66 3.16
N THR A 56 -14.62 18.23 4.17
CA THR A 56 -13.95 16.93 4.20
C THR A 56 -14.81 15.81 4.77
N HIS A 57 -16.00 16.12 5.32
CA HIS A 57 -16.85 15.14 5.98
C HIS A 57 -17.18 13.89 5.12
N PRO A 58 -17.45 14.00 3.80
CA PRO A 58 -17.68 12.81 2.97
C PRO A 58 -16.48 11.86 2.92
N VAL A 59 -15.25 12.40 2.90
CA VAL A 59 -14.02 11.60 2.92
C VAL A 59 -13.83 10.93 4.28
N ILE A 60 -14.08 11.67 5.37
CA ILE A 60 -14.02 11.12 6.73
C ILE A 60 -15.03 9.98 6.88
N GLY A 61 -16.28 10.19 6.44
CA GLY A 61 -17.33 9.17 6.49
C GLY A 61 -16.98 7.93 5.68
N TYR A 62 -16.39 8.11 4.50
CA TYR A 62 -15.90 6.99 3.69
C TYR A 62 -14.79 6.20 4.40
N THR A 63 -13.78 6.88 4.97
CA THR A 63 -12.71 6.23 5.74
C THR A 63 -13.26 5.49 6.97
N ILE A 64 -14.22 6.09 7.69
CA ILE A 64 -14.91 5.44 8.82
C ILE A 64 -15.63 4.17 8.35
N GLY A 65 -16.31 4.21 7.21
CA GLY A 65 -16.93 3.03 6.59
C GLY A 65 -15.93 1.92 6.31
N MET A 66 -14.80 2.26 5.67
CA MET A 66 -13.72 1.30 5.41
C MET A 66 -13.16 0.66 6.69
N LEU A 67 -13.03 1.45 7.77
CA LEU A 67 -12.57 0.95 9.08
C LEU A 67 -13.63 0.05 9.74
N ALA A 68 -14.91 0.42 9.66
CA ALA A 68 -16.00 -0.40 10.17
C ALA A 68 -16.10 -1.76 9.45
N ASP A 69 -15.86 -1.80 8.13
CA ASP A 69 -15.82 -3.05 7.38
C ASP A 69 -14.68 -3.96 7.85
N ARG A 70 -13.51 -3.41 8.23
CA ARG A 70 -12.41 -4.20 8.79
C ARG A 70 -12.82 -4.93 10.07
N GLU A 71 -13.54 -4.26 10.97
CA GLU A 71 -14.04 -4.84 12.22
C GLU A 71 -15.07 -5.95 11.99
N ARG A 72 -15.76 -5.93 10.85
CA ARG A 72 -16.83 -6.89 10.50
C ARG A 72 -16.33 -8.14 9.76
N THR A 73 -15.06 -8.18 9.36
CA THR A 73 -14.51 -9.32 8.61
C THR A 73 -14.56 -10.64 9.40
N SER A 74 -14.71 -11.75 8.69
CA SER A 74 -14.95 -13.09 9.25
C SER A 74 -13.76 -13.73 9.99
N LYS A 75 -12.66 -12.99 10.20
CA LYS A 75 -11.35 -13.47 10.72
C LYS A 75 -10.74 -14.64 9.93
N LYS A 76 -11.30 -14.97 8.76
CA LYS A 76 -10.71 -15.93 7.83
C LYS A 76 -9.36 -15.40 7.34
N GLN A 77 -8.37 -16.27 7.27
CA GLN A 77 -7.04 -15.92 6.81
C GLN A 77 -6.92 -16.19 5.30
N TYR A 78 -6.64 -15.16 4.51
CA TYR A 78 -6.55 -15.23 3.05
C TYR A 78 -5.10 -15.26 2.54
N LEU A 79 -4.19 -14.55 3.20
CA LEU A 79 -2.76 -14.46 2.89
C LEU A 79 -1.92 -15.32 3.85
N SER A 80 -2.43 -16.50 4.21
CA SER A 80 -1.78 -17.41 5.16
C SER A 80 -0.34 -17.77 4.77
N THR A 81 -0.07 -17.92 3.47
CA THR A 81 1.28 -18.19 2.95
C THR A 81 2.24 -17.03 3.23
N LEU A 82 1.83 -15.78 2.97
CA LEU A 82 2.64 -14.60 3.25
C LEU A 82 2.94 -14.50 4.75
N LEU A 83 1.89 -14.58 5.58
CA LEU A 83 2.03 -14.48 7.03
C LEU A 83 2.90 -15.59 7.61
N ALA A 84 2.80 -16.82 7.09
CA ALA A 84 3.66 -17.91 7.50
C ALA A 84 5.13 -17.66 7.15
N ARG A 85 5.42 -17.13 5.96
CA ARG A 85 6.79 -16.80 5.54
C ARG A 85 7.41 -15.72 6.42
N ILE A 86 6.69 -14.61 6.64
CA ILE A 86 7.17 -13.51 7.49
C ILE A 86 7.40 -13.98 8.93
N ARG A 87 6.52 -14.82 9.49
CA ARG A 87 6.70 -15.39 10.84
C ARG A 87 7.86 -16.39 10.96
N GLN A 88 8.34 -16.92 9.84
CA GLN A 88 9.48 -17.84 9.79
C GLN A 88 10.80 -17.12 9.48
N THR A 89 10.75 -15.83 9.10
CA THR A 89 11.94 -15.00 8.90
C THR A 89 12.74 -14.89 10.20
N GLU A 90 14.06 -14.79 10.08
CA GLU A 90 14.96 -14.51 11.20
C GLU A 90 14.58 -13.21 11.92
N LEU A 91 14.59 -13.24 13.25
CA LEU A 91 14.33 -12.05 14.06
C LEU A 91 15.45 -11.04 13.86
N ASN A 92 15.08 -9.86 13.39
CA ASN A 92 15.97 -8.70 13.27
C ASN A 92 15.25 -7.43 13.75
N GLU A 93 15.97 -6.31 13.73
CA GLU A 93 15.46 -5.00 14.19
C GLU A 93 14.23 -4.48 13.42
N HIS A 94 13.91 -5.06 12.26
CA HIS A 94 12.78 -4.69 11.41
C HIS A 94 11.65 -5.73 11.38
N TYR A 95 11.82 -6.87 12.06
CA TYR A 95 10.87 -7.99 12.04
C TYR A 95 9.43 -7.55 12.34
N GLU A 96 9.25 -6.74 13.39
CA GLU A 96 7.93 -6.23 13.78
C GLU A 96 7.30 -5.33 12.70
N THR A 97 8.11 -4.59 11.95
CA THR A 97 7.64 -3.78 10.82
C THR A 97 7.13 -4.66 9.69
N TYR A 98 7.82 -5.75 9.37
CA TYR A 98 7.38 -6.70 8.34
C TYR A 98 6.09 -7.40 8.75
N LEU A 99 6.03 -7.89 9.99
CA LEU A 99 4.86 -8.60 10.52
C LEU A 99 3.64 -7.69 10.55
N HIS A 100 3.77 -6.49 11.10
CA HIS A 100 2.69 -5.48 11.12
C HIS A 100 2.18 -5.18 9.70
N ALA A 101 3.08 -4.95 8.75
CA ALA A 101 2.68 -4.67 7.38
C ALA A 101 1.95 -5.83 6.68
N ALA A 102 2.38 -7.07 6.95
CA ALA A 102 1.73 -8.27 6.43
C ALA A 102 0.33 -8.47 7.04
N GLU A 103 0.16 -8.18 8.33
CA GLU A 103 -1.13 -8.26 9.03
C GLU A 103 -2.09 -7.14 8.58
N GLU A 104 -1.59 -5.93 8.36
CA GLU A 104 -2.36 -4.84 7.73
C GLU A 104 -2.81 -5.19 6.31
N LEU A 105 -1.98 -5.94 5.58
CA LEU A 105 -2.31 -6.37 4.22
C LEU A 105 -3.37 -7.48 4.23
N GLU A 106 -3.27 -8.42 5.17
CA GLU A 106 -4.30 -9.44 5.44
C GLU A 106 -5.65 -8.79 5.74
N ALA A 107 -5.69 -7.84 6.68
CA ALA A 107 -6.92 -7.12 7.03
C ALA A 107 -7.51 -6.37 5.84
N THR A 108 -6.64 -5.78 5.00
CA THR A 108 -7.07 -5.10 3.77
C THR A 108 -7.68 -6.08 2.77
N PHE A 109 -7.03 -7.23 2.55
CA PHE A 109 -7.52 -8.25 1.63
C PHE A 109 -8.85 -8.85 2.10
N ALA A 110 -9.00 -9.11 3.40
CA ALA A 110 -10.24 -9.65 3.97
C ALA A 110 -11.44 -8.74 3.66
N VAL A 111 -11.30 -7.42 3.81
CA VAL A 111 -12.37 -6.48 3.45
C VAL A 111 -12.70 -6.56 1.96
N LEU A 112 -11.69 -6.53 1.09
CA LEU A 112 -11.89 -6.56 -0.36
C LEU A 112 -12.52 -7.88 -0.85
N ALA A 113 -12.26 -8.98 -0.15
CA ALA A 113 -12.82 -10.28 -0.43
C ALA A 113 -14.29 -10.41 0.03
N GLU A 114 -14.62 -9.87 1.21
CA GLU A 114 -15.93 -10.05 1.84
C GLU A 114 -16.95 -8.96 1.49
N PHE A 115 -16.49 -7.76 1.11
CA PHE A 115 -17.33 -6.61 0.79
C PHE A 115 -17.03 -6.10 -0.64
N PRO A 116 -17.67 -6.68 -1.68
CA PRO A 116 -17.45 -6.28 -3.07
C PRO A 116 -17.68 -4.79 -3.35
N GLU A 117 -18.62 -4.17 -2.65
CA GLU A 117 -18.96 -2.75 -2.72
C GLU A 117 -17.82 -1.83 -2.25
N SER A 118 -16.94 -2.33 -1.37
CA SER A 118 -15.81 -1.59 -0.81
C SER A 118 -14.55 -1.71 -1.68
N ARG A 119 -14.60 -2.39 -2.83
CA ARG A 119 -13.45 -2.59 -3.73
C ARG A 119 -13.02 -1.29 -4.41
N ASP A 120 -12.17 -0.54 -3.72
CA ASP A 120 -11.63 0.74 -4.19
C ASP A 120 -10.13 0.89 -3.86
N ILE A 121 -9.41 1.60 -4.74
CA ILE A 121 -7.98 1.91 -4.60
C ILE A 121 -7.64 2.71 -3.33
N PHE A 122 -8.62 3.38 -2.71
CA PHE A 122 -8.45 4.02 -1.40
C PHE A 122 -8.00 3.04 -0.29
N HIS A 123 -8.31 1.74 -0.39
CA HIS A 123 -7.73 0.73 0.51
C HIS A 123 -6.21 0.67 0.43
N GLY A 124 -5.64 0.89 -0.76
CA GLY A 124 -4.19 0.90 -0.92
C GLY A 124 -3.55 2.10 -0.23
N PHE A 125 -4.20 3.26 -0.29
CA PHE A 125 -3.77 4.44 0.46
C PHE A 125 -3.87 4.21 1.97
N LEU A 126 -4.98 3.67 2.45
CA LEU A 126 -5.12 3.34 3.87
C LEU A 126 -4.01 2.39 4.34
N TRP A 127 -3.67 1.38 3.55
CA TRP A 127 -2.57 0.47 3.85
C TRP A 127 -1.22 1.18 3.94
N ILE A 128 -0.83 1.98 2.93
CA ILE A 128 0.44 2.76 2.97
C ILE A 128 0.49 3.64 4.23
N SER A 129 -0.63 4.27 4.58
CA SER A 129 -0.74 5.09 5.78
C SER A 129 -0.52 4.31 7.08
N ASN A 130 -0.96 3.05 7.15
CA ASN A 130 -0.86 2.21 8.34
C ASN A 130 0.53 1.58 8.50
N VAL A 131 1.29 1.39 7.41
CA VAL A 131 2.64 0.79 7.43
C VAL A 131 3.78 1.81 7.49
N SER A 132 3.44 3.10 7.49
CA SER A 132 4.34 4.23 7.79
C SER A 132 3.89 4.94 9.07
N ASP A 133 3.71 4.16 10.14
CA ASP A 133 3.25 4.63 11.44
C ASP A 133 4.30 4.42 12.55
N HIS A 134 3.90 4.58 13.80
CA HIS A 134 4.78 4.45 14.97
C HIS A 134 5.36 3.04 15.19
N ARG A 135 4.83 2.01 14.51
CA ARG A 135 5.32 0.62 14.56
C ARG A 135 6.42 0.32 13.54
N GLY A 136 6.77 1.32 12.73
CA GLY A 136 7.84 1.24 11.75
C GLY A 136 7.39 1.80 10.40
N ASP A 137 8.37 2.04 9.54
CA ASP A 137 8.15 2.57 8.20
C ASP A 137 8.59 1.55 7.16
N LEU A 138 7.67 0.67 6.76
CA LEU A 138 7.91 -0.34 5.72
C LEU A 138 8.37 0.32 4.41
N ILE A 139 7.83 1.50 4.11
CA ILE A 139 8.15 2.22 2.88
C ILE A 139 9.62 2.64 2.87
N ALA A 140 10.16 3.09 4.01
CA ALA A 140 11.58 3.38 4.13
C ALA A 140 12.46 2.14 3.91
N LEU A 141 12.01 0.95 4.32
CA LEU A 141 12.75 -0.30 4.18
C LEU A 141 12.82 -0.84 2.74
N ILE A 142 11.91 -0.40 1.87
CA ILE A 142 11.94 -0.75 0.43
C ILE A 142 12.62 0.32 -0.42
N GLN A 143 13.05 1.44 0.19
CA GLN A 143 13.70 2.53 -0.52
C GLN A 143 15.22 2.32 -0.65
N GLY A 144 15.75 2.61 -1.84
CA GLY A 144 17.19 2.62 -2.11
C GLY A 144 17.81 1.25 -2.43
N HIS A 145 19.15 1.20 -2.43
CA HIS A 145 19.93 0.07 -2.95
C HIS A 145 19.97 -1.16 -2.03
N ASN A 146 19.69 -1.01 -0.74
CA ASN A 146 19.71 -2.09 0.26
C ASN A 146 18.30 -2.38 0.76
N ALA A 147 17.32 -2.43 -0.15
CA ALA A 147 15.94 -2.72 0.21
C ALA A 147 15.82 -4.09 0.90
N SER A 148 15.09 -4.14 2.01
CA SER A 148 14.78 -5.40 2.69
C SER A 148 13.94 -6.28 1.75
N GLN A 149 14.38 -7.53 1.63
CA GLN A 149 13.70 -8.50 0.77
C GLN A 149 12.34 -8.90 1.35
N GLU A 150 12.22 -9.01 2.67
CA GLU A 150 10.96 -9.29 3.34
C GLU A 150 9.97 -8.14 3.21
N ALA A 151 10.44 -6.90 3.34
CA ALA A 151 9.62 -5.72 3.06
C ALA A 151 9.17 -5.67 1.59
N LEU A 152 10.06 -5.98 0.64
CA LEU A 152 9.74 -6.07 -0.78
C LEU A 152 8.73 -7.17 -1.08
N VAL A 153 8.77 -8.32 -0.40
CA VAL A 153 7.76 -9.37 -0.55
C VAL A 153 6.40 -8.84 -0.14
N VAL A 154 6.27 -8.25 1.06
CA VAL A 154 5.00 -7.68 1.53
C VAL A 154 4.50 -6.60 0.56
N TYR A 155 5.38 -5.70 0.11
CA TYR A 155 5.05 -4.66 -0.84
C TYR A 155 4.62 -5.21 -2.22
N THR A 156 5.22 -6.31 -2.66
CA THR A 156 4.84 -6.98 -3.91
C THR A 156 3.44 -7.59 -3.81
N TYR A 157 3.08 -8.19 -2.67
CA TYR A 157 1.69 -8.63 -2.42
C TYR A 157 0.72 -7.44 -2.48
N PHE A 158 1.08 -6.31 -1.87
CA PHE A 158 0.31 -5.07 -1.96
C PHE A 158 0.07 -4.66 -3.42
N CYS A 159 1.13 -4.65 -4.24
CA CYS A 159 1.04 -4.33 -5.66
C CYS A 159 0.10 -5.28 -6.42
N LYS A 160 0.14 -6.58 -6.13
CA LYS A 160 -0.77 -7.57 -6.73
C LYS A 160 -2.23 -7.33 -6.32
N ILE A 161 -2.48 -6.91 -5.09
CA ILE A 161 -3.82 -6.61 -4.58
C ILE A 161 -4.40 -5.39 -5.29
N ILE A 162 -3.66 -4.27 -5.33
CA ILE A 162 -4.14 -3.04 -5.97
C ILE A 162 -4.34 -3.21 -7.49
N GLN A 163 -3.59 -4.11 -8.14
CA GLN A 163 -3.78 -4.44 -9.56
C GLN A 163 -5.12 -5.12 -9.85
N ARG A 164 -5.74 -5.76 -8.86
CA ARG A 164 -7.04 -6.43 -9.00
C ARG A 164 -8.23 -5.52 -8.74
N LEU A 165 -7.99 -4.28 -8.31
CA LEU A 165 -9.04 -3.30 -8.06
C LEU A 165 -9.49 -2.62 -9.36
N PRO A 166 -10.73 -2.10 -9.42
CA PRO A 166 -11.21 -1.36 -10.58
C PRO A 166 -10.25 -0.24 -10.98
N THR A 167 -9.76 -0.31 -12.21
CA THR A 167 -8.79 0.67 -12.72
C THR A 167 -9.45 2.04 -12.84
N ARG A 168 -8.74 3.08 -12.40
CA ARG A 168 -9.13 4.48 -12.58
C ARG A 168 -8.25 5.07 -13.69
N TRP A 169 -8.76 6.09 -14.39
CA TRP A 169 -8.04 6.76 -15.49
C TRP A 169 -6.63 7.23 -15.12
N TRP A 170 -6.38 7.50 -13.83
CA TRP A 170 -5.08 7.95 -13.32
C TRP A 170 -4.19 6.84 -12.77
N SER A 171 -4.72 5.64 -12.48
CA SER A 171 -4.01 4.63 -11.66
C SER A 171 -3.35 3.52 -12.46
N GLU A 172 -3.73 3.30 -13.73
CA GLU A 172 -3.29 2.14 -14.50
C GLU A 172 -1.76 2.03 -14.63
N LYS A 173 -1.10 3.11 -15.10
CA LYS A 173 0.36 3.16 -15.25
C LYS A 173 1.06 3.08 -13.90
N TRP A 174 0.51 3.77 -12.90
CA TRP A 174 1.05 3.79 -11.55
C TRP A 174 1.11 2.39 -10.95
N VAL A 175 -0.02 1.68 -10.90
CA VAL A 175 -0.09 0.32 -10.35
C VAL A 175 0.84 -0.64 -11.08
N ARG A 176 0.90 -0.56 -12.42
CA ARG A 176 1.77 -1.42 -13.23
C ARG A 176 3.25 -1.20 -12.89
N GLY A 177 3.69 0.06 -12.89
CA GLY A 177 5.10 0.38 -12.63
C GLY A 177 5.53 -0.01 -11.21
N LEU A 178 4.68 0.20 -10.20
CA LEU A 178 4.97 -0.22 -8.83
C LEU A 178 5.19 -1.73 -8.73
N LYS A 179 4.32 -2.53 -9.34
CA LYS A 179 4.43 -4.00 -9.32
C LYS A 179 5.70 -4.49 -10.03
N ASP A 180 5.95 -3.98 -11.23
CA ASP A 180 7.09 -4.43 -12.03
C ASP A 180 8.42 -4.05 -11.36
N GLY A 181 8.50 -2.86 -10.77
CA GLY A 181 9.67 -2.42 -9.99
C GLY A 181 9.88 -3.23 -8.71
N ALA A 182 8.81 -3.53 -7.97
CA ALA A 182 8.88 -4.32 -6.74
C ALA A 182 9.37 -5.75 -7.02
N PHE A 183 8.76 -6.42 -8.00
CA PHE A 183 9.12 -7.80 -8.33
C PHE A 183 10.54 -7.91 -8.91
N ALA A 184 10.98 -6.93 -9.71
CA ALA A 184 12.34 -6.90 -10.25
C ALA A 184 13.41 -6.73 -9.16
N SER A 185 13.07 -6.06 -8.05
CA SER A 185 13.97 -5.79 -6.92
C SER A 185 14.12 -6.96 -5.96
N LEU A 186 13.27 -8.00 -6.08
CA LEU A 186 13.39 -9.23 -5.31
C LEU A 186 14.53 -10.10 -5.82
N ASP A 187 15.26 -10.72 -4.89
CA ASP A 187 16.19 -11.82 -5.18
C ASP A 187 15.44 -13.11 -5.56
N GLU A 188 16.20 -14.11 -6.03
CA GLU A 188 15.62 -15.36 -6.51
C GLU A 188 14.92 -16.18 -5.42
N GLU A 189 15.36 -16.09 -4.16
CA GLU A 189 14.72 -16.81 -3.05
C GLU A 189 13.34 -16.19 -2.74
N HIS A 190 13.30 -14.88 -2.53
CA HIS A 190 12.11 -14.16 -2.11
C HIS A 190 11.05 -14.05 -3.21
N ARG A 191 11.45 -14.11 -4.49
CA ARG A 191 10.50 -14.29 -5.61
C ARG A 191 9.63 -15.53 -5.43
N THR A 192 10.16 -16.62 -4.85
CA THR A 192 9.38 -17.85 -4.61
C THR A 192 8.32 -17.68 -3.51
N TRP A 193 8.41 -16.64 -2.69
CA TRP A 193 7.43 -16.35 -1.64
C TRP A 193 6.19 -15.64 -2.19
N VAL A 194 6.28 -15.04 -3.38
CA VAL A 194 5.20 -14.33 -4.03
C VAL A 194 4.31 -15.31 -4.80
N VAL A 195 3.22 -15.74 -4.17
CA VAL A 195 2.24 -16.66 -4.79
C VAL A 195 1.06 -15.91 -5.40
N GLU A 196 0.22 -16.61 -6.17
CA GLU A 196 -1.04 -16.05 -6.64
C GLU A 196 -2.02 -15.80 -5.49
N LEU A 197 -2.65 -14.63 -5.49
CA LEU A 197 -3.63 -14.29 -4.46
C LEU A 197 -4.92 -15.08 -4.71
N PRO A 198 -5.67 -15.46 -3.65
CA PRO A 198 -6.99 -16.08 -3.78
C PRO A 198 -7.93 -15.25 -4.66
N SER A 199 -8.86 -15.88 -5.36
CA SER A 199 -9.90 -15.17 -6.10
C SER A 199 -10.82 -14.40 -5.14
N TRP A 200 -11.35 -13.28 -5.61
CA TRP A 200 -12.50 -12.64 -4.97
C TRP A 200 -13.65 -13.65 -4.88
N THR A 201 -14.25 -13.78 -3.71
CA THR A 201 -15.57 -14.42 -3.57
C THR A 201 -16.68 -13.51 -4.09
#